data_AF-A0A1F8V204-F1
#
_entry.id   AF-A0A1F8V204-F1
#
_cell.length_a   1.000
_cell.length_b   1.000
_cell.length_c   1.000
_cell.angle_alpha   90.00
_cell.angle_beta   90.00
_cell.angle_gamma   90.00
#
_symmetry.space_group_name_H-M   'P 1'
#
loop_
_entity.id
_entity.type
_entity.pdbx_description
1 polymer ?
#
loop_
_entity_poly.entity_id
_entity_poly.type
_entity_poly.pdbx_seq_one_letter_code
_entity_poly.pdbx_strand_id
1 'polypeptide(L)'
;MRRKMSPVNELVSKKAHPSSKGAFTETEGARRKPANELTLMETLNRFREQFTQKSHHEIVFNPQHLLRALEVYLTQFDGWDWDKRDLFWRQVIGFVQRFLPACDAEAFAQGIYYLTEENEALRRSFDFRCGGSSFYPVDFNSCSSLGFDYGAAEWGSGSHWALGGVVLLQNLYRAKTLSLENLCRSTCSNRPTA
;
A
#
# COMPACT_ATOMS: atom_id res chain seq x y z
N MET A 1 -16.67 5.11 -64.32
CA MET A 1 -16.14 6.14 -63.39
C MET A 1 -15.29 5.47 -62.32
N ARG A 2 -13.96 5.44 -62.48
CA ARG A 2 -13.02 4.98 -61.45
C ARG A 2 -12.70 6.16 -60.52
N ARG A 3 -13.10 6.11 -59.25
CA ARG A 3 -12.63 7.07 -58.24
C ARG A 3 -11.25 6.63 -57.76
N LYS A 4 -10.22 7.42 -58.08
CA LYS A 4 -8.90 7.32 -57.43
C LYS A 4 -9.08 7.75 -55.98
N MET A 5 -8.82 6.86 -55.01
CA MET A 5 -8.61 7.24 -53.62
C MET A 5 -7.16 7.70 -53.46
N SER A 6 -7.00 8.93 -52.95
CA SER A 6 -5.73 9.58 -52.63
C SER A 6 -5.13 9.02 -51.33
N PRO A 7 -3.80 8.89 -51.21
CA PRO A 7 -3.14 8.32 -50.04
C PRO A 7 -2.98 9.41 -48.96
N VAL A 8 -3.97 9.52 -48.07
CA VAL A 8 -3.86 10.33 -46.84
C VAL A 8 -4.42 9.52 -45.67
N ASN A 9 -3.81 8.37 -45.38
CA ASN A 9 -4.13 7.59 -44.17
C ASN A 9 -2.89 7.06 -43.45
N GLU A 10 -1.72 7.62 -43.75
CA GLU A 10 -0.46 7.26 -43.12
C GLU A 10 0.18 8.53 -42.59
N LEU A 11 -0.41 9.10 -41.53
CA LEU A 11 0.18 10.13 -40.65
C LEU A 11 -0.81 10.47 -39.52
N VAL A 12 -1.23 9.45 -38.76
CA VAL A 12 -1.58 9.68 -37.36
C VAL A 12 -0.72 8.74 -36.54
N SER A 13 0.52 9.19 -36.36
CA SER A 13 1.29 8.94 -35.16
C SER A 13 0.40 9.28 -33.95
N LYS A 14 -0.36 8.29 -33.47
CA LYS A 14 -0.99 8.37 -32.15
C LYS A 14 0.14 8.17 -31.16
N LYS A 15 0.74 9.31 -30.81
CA LYS A 15 1.48 9.59 -29.59
C LYS A 15 1.17 8.52 -28.53
N ALA A 16 2.18 7.76 -28.15
CA ALA A 16 2.19 7.12 -26.85
C ALA A 16 1.72 8.15 -25.83
N HIS A 17 0.67 7.81 -25.08
CA HIS A 17 0.22 8.65 -23.98
C HIS A 17 1.42 8.99 -23.11
N PRO A 18 1.72 10.27 -22.86
CA PRO A 18 2.62 10.61 -21.79
C PRO A 18 1.95 10.12 -20.51
N SER A 19 2.46 9.03 -19.96
CA SER A 19 2.24 8.65 -18.56
C SER A 19 2.33 9.94 -17.75
N SER A 20 1.23 10.37 -17.14
CA SER A 20 1.20 11.60 -16.36
C SER A 20 2.34 11.53 -15.35
N LYS A 21 3.26 12.50 -15.39
CA LYS A 21 4.31 12.64 -14.39
C LYS A 21 3.63 12.75 -13.03
N GLY A 22 3.62 11.66 -12.26
CA GLY A 22 3.15 11.69 -10.88
C GLY A 22 3.96 12.71 -10.08
N ALA A 23 3.33 13.37 -9.12
CA ALA A 23 3.92 14.46 -8.33
C ALA A 23 5.15 14.05 -7.50
N PHE A 24 5.49 12.75 -7.43
CA PHE A 24 6.58 12.17 -6.65
C PHE A 24 7.48 11.21 -7.45
N THR A 25 7.63 11.45 -8.75
CA THR A 25 8.50 10.63 -9.63
C THR A 25 9.99 10.87 -9.38
N GLU A 26 10.80 9.82 -9.54
CA GLU A 26 12.26 9.97 -9.50
C GLU A 26 12.75 10.76 -10.72
N THR A 27 13.67 11.70 -10.51
CA THR A 27 14.24 12.47 -11.61
C THR A 27 15.35 11.69 -12.31
N GLU A 28 15.55 11.92 -13.60
CA GLU A 28 16.66 11.31 -14.37
C GLU A 28 18.04 11.65 -13.80
N GLY A 29 18.17 12.81 -13.14
CA GLY A 29 19.38 13.18 -12.41
C GLY A 29 19.59 12.30 -11.18
N ALA A 30 18.53 12.07 -10.38
CA ALA A 30 18.60 11.21 -9.22
C ALA A 30 18.92 9.75 -9.60
N ARG A 31 18.33 9.21 -10.67
CA ARG A 31 18.55 7.82 -11.14
C ARG A 31 20.02 7.46 -11.37
N ARG A 32 20.84 8.45 -11.75
CA ARG A 32 22.28 8.26 -12.00
C ARG A 32 23.13 8.32 -10.73
N LYS A 33 22.56 8.80 -9.62
CA LYS A 33 23.27 8.92 -8.35
C LYS A 33 23.26 7.59 -7.58
N PRO A 34 24.38 7.21 -6.95
CA PRO A 34 24.41 6.13 -5.98
C PRO A 34 23.61 6.52 -4.73
N ALA A 35 23.16 5.52 -3.95
CA ALA A 35 22.22 5.73 -2.84
C ALA A 35 22.74 6.68 -1.75
N ASN A 36 24.05 6.70 -1.52
CA ASN A 36 24.72 7.56 -0.55
C ASN A 36 24.77 9.05 -0.96
N GLU A 37 24.47 9.39 -2.21
CA GLU A 37 24.46 10.76 -2.74
C GLU A 37 23.04 11.32 -2.94
N LEU A 38 22.02 10.51 -2.66
CA LEU A 38 20.64 10.95 -2.73
C LEU A 38 20.29 11.82 -1.54
N THR A 39 19.57 12.90 -1.82
CA THR A 39 18.81 13.59 -0.78
C THR A 39 17.70 12.69 -0.24
N LEU A 40 17.15 13.05 0.93
CA LEU A 40 16.01 12.34 1.51
C LEU A 40 14.82 12.28 0.55
N MET A 41 14.49 13.40 -0.10
CA MET A 41 13.38 13.46 -1.05
C MET A 41 13.62 12.55 -2.26
N GLU A 42 14.84 12.55 -2.82
CA GLU A 42 15.19 11.67 -3.93
C GLU A 42 15.12 10.19 -3.53
N THR A 43 15.57 9.85 -2.32
CA THR A 43 15.49 8.50 -1.77
C THR A 43 14.03 8.04 -1.64
N LEU A 44 13.16 8.91 -1.09
CA LEU A 44 11.74 8.60 -0.97
C LEU A 44 11.05 8.47 -2.33
N ASN A 45 11.35 9.35 -3.30
CA ASN A 45 10.78 9.25 -4.64
C ASN A 45 11.23 7.96 -5.36
N ARG A 46 12.50 7.59 -5.24
CA ARG A 46 13.02 6.31 -5.75
C ARG A 46 12.27 5.13 -5.13
N PHE A 47 12.11 5.12 -3.80
CA PHE A 47 11.34 4.09 -3.10
C PHE A 47 9.91 4.02 -3.63
N ARG A 48 9.20 5.15 -3.71
CA ARG A 48 7.81 5.21 -4.16
C ARG A 48 7.64 4.69 -5.58
N GLU A 49 8.52 5.10 -6.50
CA GLU A 49 8.47 4.64 -7.88
C GLU A 49 8.74 3.13 -7.99
N GLN A 50 9.81 2.64 -7.35
CA GLN A 50 10.15 1.22 -7.35
C GLN A 50 9.06 0.37 -6.69
N PHE A 51 8.49 0.83 -5.58
CA PHE A 51 7.44 0.11 -4.88
C PHE A 51 6.12 0.09 -5.65
N THR A 52 5.76 1.21 -6.29
CA THR A 52 4.59 1.31 -7.17
C THR A 52 4.73 0.35 -8.34
N GLN A 53 5.89 0.36 -9.00
CA GLN A 53 6.18 -0.58 -10.07
C GLN A 53 6.06 -2.01 -9.58
N LYS A 54 6.73 -2.37 -8.48
CA LYS A 54 6.67 -3.72 -7.90
C LYS A 54 5.24 -4.16 -7.60
N SER A 55 4.46 -3.32 -6.93
CA SER A 55 3.08 -3.62 -6.54
C SER A 55 2.15 -3.81 -7.74
N HIS A 56 2.37 -3.09 -8.85
CA HIS A 56 1.60 -3.29 -10.08
C HIS A 56 1.98 -4.55 -10.86
N HIS A 57 3.17 -5.12 -10.64
CA HIS A 57 3.56 -6.41 -11.25
C HIS A 57 3.04 -7.60 -10.45
N GLU A 58 2.61 -7.40 -9.20
CA GLU A 58 2.00 -8.43 -8.37
C GLU A 58 0.50 -8.55 -8.68
N ILE A 59 0.02 -9.77 -8.93
CA ILE A 59 -1.43 -10.03 -9.17
C ILE A 59 -2.24 -9.77 -7.89
N VAL A 60 -1.66 -10.14 -6.75
CA VAL A 60 -2.23 -9.95 -5.42
C VAL A 60 -1.15 -9.30 -4.57
N PHE A 61 -1.50 -8.23 -3.85
CA PHE A 61 -0.59 -7.55 -2.94
C PHE A 61 0.09 -8.55 -2.00
N ASN A 62 1.42 -8.54 -1.95
CA ASN A 62 2.16 -9.38 -1.03
C ASN A 62 2.23 -8.75 0.37
N PRO A 63 1.59 -9.33 1.40
CA PRO A 63 1.57 -8.77 2.76
C PRO A 63 2.95 -8.66 3.40
N GLN A 64 3.95 -9.40 2.89
CA GLN A 64 5.34 -9.32 3.38
C GLN A 64 5.95 -7.93 3.22
N HIS A 65 5.49 -7.12 2.25
CA HIS A 65 5.99 -5.75 2.08
C HIS A 65 5.66 -4.89 3.31
N LEU A 66 4.41 -4.94 3.75
CA LEU A 66 3.95 -4.19 4.92
C LEU A 66 4.55 -4.74 6.20
N LEU A 67 4.57 -6.07 6.36
CA LEU A 67 5.20 -6.72 7.51
C LEU A 67 6.67 -6.33 7.64
N ARG A 68 7.42 -6.32 6.53
CA ARG A 68 8.84 -5.96 6.57
C ARG A 68 9.07 -4.49 6.93
N ALA A 69 8.26 -3.57 6.40
CA ALA A 69 8.35 -2.16 6.77
C ALA A 69 8.08 -1.96 8.28
N LEU A 70 7.06 -2.63 8.79
CA LEU A 70 6.68 -2.63 10.19
C LEU A 70 7.77 -3.23 11.12
N GLU A 71 8.41 -4.33 10.71
CA GLU A 71 9.55 -4.92 11.43
C GLU A 71 10.73 -3.93 11.54
N VAL A 72 11.04 -3.22 10.46
CA VAL A 72 12.11 -2.20 10.46
C VAL A 72 11.76 -1.07 11.42
N TYR A 73 10.52 -0.58 11.37
CA TYR A 73 10.03 0.47 12.27
C TYR A 73 10.15 0.06 13.74
N LEU A 74 9.72 -1.16 14.09
CA LEU A 74 9.85 -1.68 15.44
C LEU A 74 11.31 -1.84 15.89
N THR A 75 12.14 -2.45 15.05
CA THR A 75 13.55 -2.70 15.36
C THR A 75 14.29 -1.40 15.63
N GLN A 76 13.92 -0.33 14.91
CA GLN A 76 14.54 0.98 15.04
C GLN A 76 13.80 1.90 16.01
N PHE A 77 12.68 1.45 16.61
CA PHE A 77 11.79 2.32 17.37
C PHE A 77 12.58 3.05 18.45
N ASP A 78 13.24 2.35 19.37
CA ASP A 78 14.01 2.97 20.45
C ASP A 78 15.30 3.67 19.98
N GLY A 79 15.81 3.33 18.79
CA GLY A 79 17.03 3.93 18.22
C GLY A 79 16.79 5.21 17.42
N TRP A 80 15.57 5.43 16.93
CA TRP A 80 15.19 6.63 16.20
C TRP A 80 14.60 7.69 17.11
N ASP A 81 14.89 8.96 16.79
CA ASP A 81 14.15 10.09 17.33
C ASP A 81 12.72 10.13 16.76
N TRP A 82 11.88 10.98 17.34
CA TRP A 82 10.48 11.11 16.94
C TRP A 82 10.31 11.52 15.48
N ASP A 83 11.18 12.37 14.95
CA ASP A 83 11.11 12.85 13.57
C ASP A 83 11.36 11.71 12.57
N LYS A 84 12.36 10.86 12.83
CA LYS A 84 12.64 9.69 11.99
C LYS A 84 11.52 8.66 12.06
N ARG A 85 10.95 8.43 13.25
CA ARG A 85 9.79 7.54 13.42
C ARG A 85 8.60 8.04 12.62
N ASP A 86 8.24 9.30 12.81
CA ASP A 86 7.11 9.94 12.12
C ASP A 86 7.30 9.89 10.60
N LEU A 87 8.48 10.27 10.12
CA LEU A 87 8.79 10.25 8.70
C LEU A 87 8.69 8.83 8.12
N PHE A 88 9.25 7.82 8.78
CA PHE A 88 9.19 6.43 8.29
C PHE A 88 7.75 5.91 8.28
N TRP A 89 6.99 6.20 9.33
CA TRP A 89 5.59 5.80 9.42
C TRP A 89 4.76 6.39 8.28
N ARG A 90 4.83 7.70 8.08
CA ARG A 90 4.05 8.38 7.03
C ARG A 90 4.52 7.99 5.63
N GLN A 91 5.83 8.07 5.37
CA GLN A 91 6.36 8.03 4.00
C GLN A 91 6.66 6.63 3.49
N VAL A 92 6.88 5.66 4.39
CA VAL A 92 7.17 4.27 4.02
C VAL A 92 5.97 3.38 4.33
N ILE A 93 5.57 3.26 5.59
CA ILE A 93 4.46 2.39 6.00
C ILE A 93 3.15 2.88 5.36
N GLY A 94 2.83 4.16 5.52
CA GLY A 94 1.65 4.78 4.91
C GLY A 94 1.62 4.62 3.40
N PHE A 95 2.79 4.71 2.74
CA PHE A 95 2.84 4.59 1.28
C PHE A 95 2.60 3.13 0.82
N VAL A 96 3.14 2.15 1.56
CA VAL A 96 2.85 0.73 1.31
C VAL A 96 1.36 0.43 1.50
N GLN A 97 0.75 1.02 2.51
CA GLN A 97 -0.67 0.85 2.83
C GLN A 97 -1.62 1.27 1.68
N ARG A 98 -1.19 2.17 0.79
CA ARG A 98 -1.97 2.59 -0.39
C ARG A 98 -2.33 1.44 -1.33
N PHE A 99 -1.53 0.37 -1.32
CA PHE A 99 -1.66 -0.78 -2.22
C PHE A 99 -2.36 -1.97 -1.56
N LEU A 100 -2.87 -1.82 -0.33
CA LEU A 100 -3.56 -2.90 0.35
C LEU A 100 -4.82 -3.34 -0.41
N PRO A 101 -5.18 -4.63 -0.37
CA PRO A 101 -6.48 -5.05 -0.85
C PRO A 101 -7.58 -4.46 0.03
N ALA A 102 -8.76 -4.26 -0.54
CA ALA A 102 -9.90 -3.63 0.15
C ALA A 102 -10.19 -4.22 1.54
N CYS A 103 -10.11 -5.55 1.70
CA CYS A 103 -10.35 -6.22 2.97
C CYS A 103 -9.33 -5.86 4.06
N ASP A 104 -8.07 -5.64 3.69
CA ASP A 104 -7.04 -5.20 4.65
C ASP A 104 -7.18 -3.70 4.95
N ALA A 105 -7.53 -2.89 3.94
CA ALA A 105 -7.82 -1.47 4.14
C ALA A 105 -9.01 -1.25 5.09
N GLU A 106 -10.09 -2.03 4.96
CA GLU A 106 -11.23 -2.03 5.90
C GLU A 106 -10.78 -2.40 7.32
N ALA A 107 -9.90 -3.39 7.46
CA ALA A 107 -9.37 -3.80 8.75
C ALA A 107 -8.54 -2.68 9.41
N PHE A 108 -7.71 -1.99 8.63
CA PHE A 108 -6.99 -0.81 9.11
C PHE A 108 -7.92 0.37 9.41
N ALA A 109 -8.98 0.58 8.63
CA ALA A 109 -9.95 1.66 8.85
C ALA A 109 -10.73 1.46 10.17
N GLN A 110 -11.20 0.24 10.42
CA GLN A 110 -11.86 -0.14 11.67
C GLN A 110 -10.89 -0.14 12.87
N GLY A 111 -9.62 -0.45 12.61
CA GLY A 111 -8.60 -0.66 13.62
C GLY A 111 -8.42 -2.14 13.93
N ILE A 112 -7.24 -2.66 13.61
CA ILE A 112 -6.86 -4.07 13.79
C ILE A 112 -7.02 -4.50 15.25
N TYR A 113 -6.73 -3.62 16.22
CA TYR A 113 -6.91 -3.89 17.64
C TYR A 113 -8.31 -4.43 17.97
N TYR A 114 -9.34 -3.80 17.40
CA TYR A 114 -10.73 -4.19 17.66
C TYR A 114 -11.09 -5.54 17.04
N LEU A 115 -10.42 -5.92 15.95
CA LEU A 115 -10.62 -7.23 15.32
C LEU A 115 -9.95 -8.35 16.11
N THR A 116 -8.75 -8.10 16.66
CA THR A 116 -7.94 -9.14 17.30
C THR A 116 -8.16 -9.26 18.80
N GLU A 117 -8.24 -8.14 19.51
CA GLU A 117 -8.36 -8.11 20.98
C GLU A 117 -9.83 -8.06 21.42
N GLU A 118 -10.63 -7.23 20.76
CA GLU A 118 -12.07 -7.09 21.09
C GLU A 118 -12.97 -8.06 20.32
N ASN A 119 -12.41 -8.85 19.40
CA ASN A 119 -13.13 -9.83 18.57
C ASN A 119 -14.33 -9.22 17.81
N GLU A 120 -14.26 -7.94 17.43
CA GLU A 120 -15.29 -7.32 16.60
C GLU A 120 -15.32 -7.96 15.21
N ALA A 121 -16.52 -8.08 14.63
CA ALA A 121 -16.67 -8.45 13.23
C ALA A 121 -16.10 -7.34 12.32
N LEU A 122 -15.50 -7.75 11.20
CA LEU A 122 -15.00 -6.81 10.18
C LEU A 122 -16.16 -6.01 9.58
N ARG A 123 -16.06 -4.69 9.66
CA ARG A 123 -16.99 -3.74 9.05
C ARG A 123 -16.59 -3.49 7.61
N ARG A 124 -17.57 -3.44 6.73
CA ARG A 124 -17.39 -3.12 5.30
C ARG A 124 -17.38 -1.60 5.08
N SER A 125 -16.44 -0.91 5.72
CA SER A 125 -16.25 0.54 5.60
C SER A 125 -14.78 0.90 5.53
N PHE A 126 -14.46 1.95 4.79
CA PHE A 126 -13.14 2.55 4.74
C PHE A 126 -13.01 3.79 5.63
N ASP A 127 -14.09 4.20 6.29
CA ASP A 127 -14.04 5.32 7.23
C ASP A 127 -13.23 4.92 8.46
N PHE A 128 -12.28 5.76 8.81
CA PHE A 128 -11.52 5.55 10.04
C PHE A 128 -12.47 5.61 11.22
N ARG A 129 -12.35 4.63 12.13
CA ARG A 129 -13.09 4.60 13.40
C ARG A 129 -12.94 5.90 14.18
N CYS A 130 -11.75 6.50 14.12
CA CYS A 130 -11.39 7.72 14.84
C CYS A 130 -10.84 8.79 13.87
N GLY A 131 -11.14 10.07 14.15
CA GLY A 131 -10.53 11.20 13.43
C GLY A 131 -11.25 11.68 12.17
N GLY A 132 -12.39 11.09 11.80
CA GLY A 132 -13.30 11.65 10.78
C GLY A 132 -12.78 11.66 9.34
N SER A 133 -11.72 10.91 9.05
CA SER A 133 -11.17 10.71 7.70
C SER A 133 -11.44 9.28 7.22
N SER A 134 -10.98 8.93 6.03
CA SER A 134 -11.15 7.60 5.45
C SER A 134 -9.86 7.09 4.84
N PHE A 135 -9.70 5.77 4.80
CA PHE A 135 -8.57 5.09 4.18
C PHE A 135 -8.58 5.26 2.66
N TYR A 136 -9.78 5.16 2.07
CA TYR A 136 -10.03 5.40 0.64
C TYR A 136 -11.05 6.53 0.44
N PRO A 137 -11.03 7.21 -0.71
CA PRO A 137 -10.16 7.00 -1.87
C PRO A 137 -8.72 7.50 -1.66
N VAL A 138 -7.77 6.86 -2.34
CA VAL A 138 -6.36 7.30 -2.41
C VAL A 138 -6.11 7.91 -3.79
N ASP A 139 -5.65 9.16 -3.83
CA ASP A 139 -5.22 9.79 -5.08
C ASP A 139 -3.73 9.52 -5.33
N PHE A 140 -3.43 8.58 -6.23
CA PHE A 140 -2.07 8.20 -6.63
C PHE A 140 -1.26 9.31 -7.30
N ASN A 141 -1.88 10.43 -7.68
CA ASN A 141 -1.17 11.59 -8.23
C ASN A 141 -0.95 12.71 -7.20
N SER A 142 -1.55 12.61 -6.01
CA SER A 142 -1.37 13.58 -4.93
C SER A 142 -0.21 13.20 -4.00
N CYS A 143 0.42 14.23 -3.42
CA CYS A 143 1.42 14.15 -2.35
C CYS A 143 0.81 14.49 -0.97
N SER A 144 -0.46 14.18 -0.77
CA SER A 144 -1.19 14.39 0.49
C SER A 144 -1.83 13.08 0.98
N SER A 145 -2.35 13.10 2.20
CA SER A 145 -3.07 11.99 2.85
C SER A 145 -2.22 10.73 3.09
N LEU A 146 -2.80 9.54 2.91
CA LEU A 146 -2.19 8.26 3.18
C LEU A 146 -0.88 8.10 2.38
N GLY A 147 0.23 7.93 3.10
CA GLY A 147 1.56 7.79 2.50
C GLY A 147 2.35 9.09 2.38
N PHE A 148 1.80 10.22 2.86
CA PHE A 148 2.46 11.52 2.90
C PHE A 148 2.19 12.25 4.22
N ASP A 149 0.92 12.55 4.48
CA ASP A 149 0.50 13.26 5.69
C ASP A 149 0.32 12.29 6.86
N TYR A 150 -0.09 11.05 6.60
CA TYR A 150 -0.29 10.05 7.65
C TYR A 150 -0.12 8.60 7.13
N GLY A 151 0.02 7.66 8.06
CA GLY A 151 -0.21 6.22 7.86
C GLY A 151 -1.43 5.76 8.68
N ALA A 152 -2.09 4.67 8.28
CA ALA A 152 -3.20 4.10 9.03
C ALA A 152 -2.67 3.29 10.24
N ALA A 153 -3.13 3.65 11.44
CA ALA A 153 -2.73 3.03 12.71
C ALA A 153 -3.68 1.89 13.14
N GLU A 154 -3.21 1.06 14.08
CA GLU A 154 -3.93 -0.10 14.60
C GLU A 154 -5.27 0.21 15.27
N TRP A 155 -5.50 1.46 15.68
CA TRP A 155 -6.72 1.91 16.34
C TRP A 155 -7.81 2.40 15.38
N GLY A 156 -7.56 2.35 14.07
CA GLY A 156 -8.54 2.83 13.09
C GLY A 156 -8.48 4.35 12.92
N SER A 157 -7.29 4.91 12.77
CA SER A 157 -7.08 6.33 12.52
C SER A 157 -5.92 6.58 11.56
N GLY A 158 -5.96 7.72 10.86
CA GLY A 158 -4.76 8.29 10.24
C GLY A 158 -3.88 8.90 11.33
N SER A 159 -2.62 8.49 11.40
CA SER A 159 -1.66 8.95 12.40
C SER A 159 -0.27 9.19 11.81
N HIS A 160 0.47 10.06 12.48
CA HIS A 160 1.88 10.37 12.26
C HIS A 160 2.80 9.26 12.81
N TRP A 161 2.35 8.55 13.83
CA TRP A 161 3.08 7.42 14.43
C TRP A 161 2.10 6.41 15.04
N ALA A 162 2.58 5.21 15.33
CA ALA A 162 1.78 4.23 16.06
C ALA A 162 2.66 3.35 16.93
N LEU A 163 2.06 2.71 17.95
CA LEU A 163 2.75 1.76 18.81
C LEU A 163 2.74 0.39 18.14
N GLY A 164 3.42 0.30 16.99
CA GLY A 164 3.87 -0.94 16.40
C GLY A 164 2.84 -2.07 16.39
N GLY A 165 1.72 -1.90 15.67
CA GLY A 165 0.70 -2.92 15.45
C GLY A 165 1.14 -4.17 14.66
N VAL A 166 2.44 -4.50 14.67
CA VAL A 166 3.04 -5.63 13.94
C VAL A 166 2.56 -6.94 14.50
N VAL A 167 2.52 -7.07 15.84
CA VAL A 167 2.01 -8.27 16.50
C VAL A 167 0.53 -8.46 16.16
N LEU A 168 -0.27 -7.38 16.19
CA LEU A 168 -1.69 -7.42 15.84
C LEU A 168 -1.90 -7.78 14.36
N LEU A 169 -1.10 -7.21 13.45
CA LEU A 169 -1.17 -7.51 12.03
C LEU A 169 -0.70 -8.93 11.71
N GLN A 170 0.36 -9.42 12.37
CA GLN A 170 0.80 -10.80 12.27
C GLN A 170 -0.27 -11.76 12.81
N ASN A 171 -0.90 -11.45 13.93
CA ASN A 171 -2.01 -12.22 14.48
C ASN A 171 -3.19 -12.24 13.51
N LEU A 172 -3.54 -11.10 12.90
CA LEU A 172 -4.58 -11.01 11.89
C LEU A 172 -4.28 -11.88 10.67
N TYR A 173 -3.07 -11.80 10.11
CA TYR A 173 -2.68 -12.61 8.95
C TYR A 173 -2.59 -14.11 9.28
N ARG A 174 -2.10 -14.47 10.47
CA ARG A 174 -2.14 -15.87 10.96
C ARG A 174 -3.57 -16.38 11.09
N ALA A 175 -4.47 -15.60 11.69
CA ALA A 175 -5.88 -15.96 11.85
C ALA A 175 -6.57 -16.18 10.49
N LYS A 176 -6.33 -15.28 9.52
CA LYS A 176 -6.82 -15.43 8.14
C LYS A 176 -6.30 -16.71 7.47
N THR A 177 -5.02 -17.02 7.66
CA THR A 177 -4.38 -18.22 7.07
C THR A 177 -4.96 -19.51 7.65
N LEU A 178 -5.12 -19.59 8.98
CA LEU A 178 -5.74 -20.73 9.66
C LEU A 178 -7.19 -20.95 9.22
N SER A 179 -7.96 -19.87 9.06
CA SER A 179 -9.35 -19.95 8.57
C SER A 179 -9.41 -20.56 7.17
N LEU A 180 -8.52 -20.12 6.27
CA LEU A 180 -8.43 -20.65 4.92
C LEU A 180 -8.05 -22.13 4.91
N GLU A 181 -7.05 -22.54 5.70
CA GLU A 181 -6.65 -23.94 5.82
C GLU A 181 -7.78 -24.83 6.32
N ASN A 182 -8.52 -24.38 7.33
CA ASN A 182 -9.66 -25.14 7.87
C ASN A 182 -10.77 -25.30 6.83
N LEU A 183 -11.05 -24.27 6.04
CA LEU A 183 -12.02 -24.32 4.95
C LEU A 183 -11.58 -25.28 3.83
N CYS A 184 -10.29 -25.24 3.45
CA CYS A 184 -9.74 -26.19 2.48
C CYS A 184 -9.81 -27.63 2.99
N ARG A 185 -9.55 -27.88 4.28
CA ARG A 185 -9.66 -29.21 4.87
C ARG A 185 -11.11 -29.71 4.90
N SER A 186 -12.07 -28.87 5.28
CA SER A 186 -13.48 -29.27 5.35
C SER A 186 -14.08 -29.58 3.97
N THR A 187 -13.69 -28.83 2.94
CA THR A 187 -14.12 -29.05 1.56
C THR A 187 -13.48 -30.29 0.93
N CYS A 188 -12.23 -30.63 1.27
CA CYS A 188 -11.57 -31.86 0.82
C CYS A 188 -12.16 -33.13 1.47
N SER A 189 -12.56 -33.08 2.75
CA SER A 189 -13.15 -34.22 3.45
C SER A 189 -14.59 -34.53 3.04
N ASN A 190 -15.28 -33.61 2.35
CA ASN A 190 -16.66 -33.77 1.91
C ASN A 190 -16.78 -34.26 0.44
N ARG A 191 -15.73 -34.84 -0.15
CA ARG A 191 -15.89 -35.52 -1.46
C ARG A 191 -16.73 -36.78 -1.29
N PRO A 192 -17.87 -36.91 -1.99
CA PRO A 192 -18.64 -38.14 -1.96
C PRO A 192 -17.81 -39.26 -2.60
N THR A 193 -17.61 -40.36 -1.87
CA THR A 193 -17.15 -41.63 -2.44
C THR A 193 -18.17 -42.08 -3.49
N ALA A 194 -17.74 -42.08 -4.76
CA ALA A 194 -18.50 -42.65 -5.87
C ALA A 194 -18.52 -44.18 -5.78
#